data_AF-A0A7X7IBA8-F1
#
_entry.id   AF-A0A7X7IBA8-F1
#
_cell.length_a   1.000
_cell.length_b   1.000
_cell.length_c   1.000
_cell.angle_alpha   90.00
_cell.angle_beta   90.00
_cell.angle_gamma   90.00
#
_symmetry.space_group_name_H-M   'P 1'
#
loop_
_entity.id
_entity.type
_entity.pdbx_description
1 polymer ?
#
loop_
_entity_poly.entity_id
_entity_poly.type
_entity_poly.pdbx_seq_one_letter_code
_entity_poly.pdbx_strand_id
1 'polypeptide(L)'
;MKKWNLIIDVALCHDCNDCFLADKDEFVGNDFPPYSVAQPWSGHRWMNIHRKERGQYPIVQVAYLPMPCMHCDEPPCVTADGAVYKREDGLVIIDPVKAKGRRDIVESCPYGAIYWNEEADVAQKCTGCVHLLEEGWAETRCSQVCPTGAIRFIWADDTEMAEMTAAEGLEAYRAELGTRPRVLYKNLYRWEKVFVAGSVAYADTDECAEGAKVSVTQCGAPAGEALANNYGEFVVDGLEPGASYEVSVEALGYERWAAPATLDDSLTMGLIKLQKS
;
A
#
# COMPACT_ATOMS: atom_id res chain seq x y z
N MET A 1 13.43 22.59 -6.36
CA MET A 1 12.40 23.22 -5.50
C MET A 1 11.75 22.12 -4.70
N LYS A 2 11.58 22.32 -3.39
CA LYS A 2 10.98 21.31 -2.51
C LYS A 2 9.49 21.17 -2.78
N LYS A 3 9.00 19.94 -2.67
CA LYS A 3 7.64 19.52 -2.98
C LYS A 3 7.11 18.61 -1.88
N TRP A 4 5.79 18.53 -1.81
CA TRP A 4 5.04 17.66 -0.91
C TRP A 4 5.14 16.20 -1.38
N ASN A 5 5.46 15.28 -0.46
CA ASN A 5 5.43 13.84 -0.72
C ASN A 5 5.00 13.08 0.54
N LEU A 6 4.45 11.89 0.35
CA LEU A 6 4.27 10.90 1.42
C LEU A 6 5.01 9.62 1.07
N ILE A 7 5.62 9.00 2.08
CA ILE A 7 6.11 7.63 2.03
C ILE A 7 5.26 6.80 2.98
N ILE A 8 4.68 5.69 2.48
CA ILE A 8 3.79 4.83 3.25
C ILE A 8 4.35 3.40 3.30
N ASP A 9 4.74 2.93 4.49
CA ASP A 9 5.19 1.54 4.69
C ASP A 9 4.02 0.60 4.97
N VAL A 10 3.70 -0.24 3.99
CA VAL A 10 2.60 -1.22 4.06
C VAL A 10 2.85 -2.28 5.15
N ALA A 11 4.10 -2.57 5.48
CA ALA A 11 4.44 -3.55 6.51
C ALA A 11 4.18 -3.05 7.94
N LEU A 12 4.11 -1.74 8.14
CA LEU A 12 3.94 -1.11 9.46
C LEU A 12 2.50 -0.67 9.74
N CYS A 13 1.64 -0.64 8.73
CA CYS A 13 0.24 -0.31 8.95
C CYS A 13 -0.46 -1.45 9.70
N HIS A 14 -1.19 -1.12 10.75
CA HIS A 14 -2.01 -2.05 11.54
C HIS A 14 -3.49 -1.63 11.61
N ASP A 15 -3.91 -0.73 10.73
CA ASP A 15 -5.31 -0.30 10.57
C ASP A 15 -5.97 0.25 11.85
N CYS A 16 -5.22 1.00 12.66
CA CYS A 16 -5.79 1.69 13.84
C CYS A 16 -6.80 2.79 13.48
N ASN A 17 -6.82 3.23 12.21
CA ASN A 17 -7.66 4.30 11.67
C ASN A 17 -7.36 5.72 12.22
N ASP A 18 -6.28 5.92 12.96
CA ASP A 18 -5.91 7.25 13.49
C ASP A 18 -5.73 8.29 12.38
N CYS A 19 -5.14 7.91 11.24
CA CYS A 19 -4.98 8.82 10.10
C CYS A 19 -6.31 9.23 9.45
N PHE A 20 -7.28 8.33 9.40
CA PHE A 20 -8.64 8.62 8.94
C PHE A 20 -9.39 9.50 9.94
N LEU A 21 -9.27 9.20 11.23
CA LEU A 21 -9.91 9.98 12.29
C LEU A 21 -9.31 11.39 12.41
N ALA A 22 -8.00 11.55 12.22
CA ALA A 22 -7.35 12.86 12.23
C ALA A 22 -7.75 13.72 11.02
N ASP A 23 -7.96 13.13 9.84
CA ASP A 23 -8.56 13.83 8.69
C ASP A 23 -9.99 14.28 9.01
N LYS A 24 -10.79 13.41 9.61
CA LYS A 24 -12.16 13.75 10.05
C LYS A 24 -12.16 14.87 11.09
N ASP A 25 -11.31 14.79 12.10
CA ASP A 25 -11.16 15.78 13.15
C ASP A 25 -10.76 17.15 12.59
N GLU A 26 -9.85 17.17 11.60
CA GLU A 26 -9.43 18.41 10.95
C GLU A 26 -10.54 19.01 10.09
N PHE A 27 -11.18 18.23 9.22
CA PHE A 27 -12.00 18.78 8.13
C PHE A 27 -13.51 18.71 8.36
N VAL A 28 -14.01 17.91 9.30
CA VAL A 28 -15.45 17.86 9.57
C VAL A 28 -15.87 19.06 10.40
N GLY A 29 -16.76 19.88 9.82
CA GLY A 29 -17.24 21.12 10.45
C GLY A 29 -16.31 22.32 10.30
N ASN A 30 -15.15 22.16 9.64
CA ASN A 30 -14.18 23.23 9.43
C ASN A 30 -13.98 23.50 7.93
N ASP A 31 -14.11 24.76 7.54
CA ASP A 31 -13.75 25.25 6.20
C ASP A 31 -12.31 25.78 6.22
N PHE A 32 -11.55 25.52 5.16
CA PHE A 32 -10.21 26.08 4.96
C PHE A 32 -10.09 26.72 3.58
N PRO A 33 -10.73 27.87 3.32
CA PRO A 33 -10.56 28.58 2.05
C PRO A 33 -9.11 29.02 1.86
N PRO A 34 -8.54 28.94 0.64
CA PRO A 34 -9.20 28.56 -0.61
C PRO A 34 -9.18 27.04 -0.91
N TYR A 35 -8.73 26.19 0.02
CA TYR A 35 -8.37 24.80 -0.24
C TYR A 35 -9.51 23.79 -0.14
N SER A 36 -10.42 23.99 0.81
CA SER A 36 -11.53 23.06 1.06
C SER A 36 -12.67 23.74 1.78
N VAL A 37 -13.88 23.22 1.54
CA VAL A 37 -15.00 23.35 2.47
C VAL A 37 -15.07 22.11 3.36
N ALA A 38 -15.87 22.17 4.41
CA ALA A 38 -16.03 21.11 5.38
C ALA A 38 -16.32 19.76 4.72
N GLN A 39 -15.66 18.72 5.24
CA GLN A 39 -15.92 17.35 4.85
C GLN A 39 -17.23 16.86 5.50
N PRO A 40 -18.05 16.08 4.79
CA PRO A 40 -19.22 15.43 5.40
C PRO A 40 -18.81 14.50 6.55
N TRP A 41 -19.64 14.46 7.59
CA TRP A 41 -19.43 13.58 8.75
C TRP A 41 -19.28 12.11 8.34
N SER A 42 -20.04 11.65 7.34
CA SER A 42 -20.04 10.25 6.89
C SER A 42 -19.73 10.09 5.40
N GLY A 43 -19.35 8.88 4.99
CA GLY A 43 -19.14 8.49 3.60
C GLY A 43 -17.74 8.81 3.06
N HIS A 44 -17.32 10.07 3.10
CA HIS A 44 -16.02 10.49 2.55
C HIS A 44 -14.85 9.89 3.33
N ARG A 45 -13.85 9.38 2.59
CA ARG A 45 -12.58 8.85 3.12
C ARG A 45 -11.42 9.47 2.36
N TRP A 46 -11.12 10.74 2.64
CA TRP A 46 -10.00 11.44 1.98
C TRP A 46 -8.65 10.78 2.31
N MET A 47 -8.54 10.18 3.50
CA MET A 47 -7.62 9.10 3.82
C MET A 47 -8.39 7.78 3.86
N ASN A 48 -8.33 6.99 2.80
CA ASN A 48 -8.94 5.65 2.76
C ASN A 48 -7.92 4.60 3.17
N ILE A 49 -8.32 3.54 3.87
CA ILE A 49 -7.42 2.43 4.20
C ILE A 49 -8.03 1.17 3.60
N HIS A 50 -7.42 0.69 2.52
CA HIS A 50 -7.85 -0.57 1.91
C HIS A 50 -7.29 -1.74 2.71
N ARG A 51 -8.04 -2.84 2.74
CA ARG A 51 -7.74 -4.03 3.56
C ARG A 51 -7.72 -5.25 2.63
N LYS A 52 -6.73 -6.11 2.80
CA LYS A 52 -6.59 -7.36 2.05
C LYS A 52 -6.13 -8.46 2.99
N GLU A 53 -6.89 -9.54 3.05
CA GLU A 53 -6.45 -10.80 3.63
C GLU A 53 -5.75 -11.61 2.54
N ARG A 54 -4.71 -12.37 2.92
CA ARG A 54 -3.94 -13.24 2.02
C ARG A 54 -3.66 -14.57 2.71
N GLY A 55 -3.71 -15.66 1.94
CA GLY A 55 -3.45 -17.01 2.41
C GLY A 55 -4.71 -17.68 2.95
N GLN A 56 -4.53 -18.86 3.53
CA GLN A 56 -5.62 -19.66 4.12
C GLN A 56 -5.17 -20.24 5.45
N TYR A 57 -6.14 -20.48 6.33
CA TYR A 57 -5.89 -21.16 7.61
C TYR A 57 -5.02 -22.42 7.40
N PRO A 58 -3.96 -22.63 8.19
CA PRO A 58 -3.61 -21.87 9.41
C PRO A 58 -2.72 -20.64 9.21
N ILE A 59 -2.14 -20.44 8.02
CA ILE A 59 -1.19 -19.35 7.77
C ILE A 59 -1.89 -18.23 6.98
N VAL A 60 -2.40 -17.25 7.71
CA VAL A 60 -3.09 -16.07 7.16
C VAL A 60 -2.28 -14.82 7.45
N GLN A 61 -2.18 -13.93 6.46
CA GLN A 61 -1.62 -12.60 6.63
C GLN A 61 -2.64 -11.53 6.24
N VAL A 62 -2.46 -10.33 6.76
CA VAL A 62 -3.22 -9.15 6.38
C VAL A 62 -2.28 -8.06 5.89
N ALA A 63 -2.77 -7.28 4.94
CA ALA A 63 -2.12 -6.07 4.45
C ALA A 63 -3.13 -4.93 4.43
N TYR A 64 -2.62 -3.73 4.71
CA TYR A 64 -3.42 -2.51 4.73
C TYR A 64 -2.73 -1.45 3.87
N LEU A 65 -3.49 -0.82 2.99
CA LEU A 65 -2.98 0.20 2.07
C LEU A 65 -3.69 1.53 2.35
N PRO A 66 -3.10 2.39 3.20
CA PRO A 66 -3.54 3.79 3.32
C PRO A 66 -3.36 4.51 1.99
N MET A 67 -4.46 5.01 1.43
CA MET A 67 -4.59 5.64 0.12
C MET A 67 -5.25 7.01 0.27
N PRO A 68 -4.45 8.08 0.47
CA PRO A 68 -4.90 9.45 0.27
C PRO A 68 -4.98 9.80 -1.23
N CYS A 69 -5.19 11.07 -1.56
CA CYS A 69 -4.90 11.54 -2.91
C CYS A 69 -3.41 11.36 -3.24
N MET A 70 -3.11 10.85 -4.43
CA MET A 70 -1.74 10.60 -4.88
C MET A 70 -0.95 11.86 -5.22
N HIS A 71 -1.61 13.03 -5.31
CA HIS A 71 -1.06 14.33 -5.73
C HIS A 71 -0.07 14.18 -6.90
N CYS A 72 -0.53 13.49 -7.94
CA CYS A 72 0.22 13.06 -9.10
C CYS A 72 0.97 14.21 -9.80
N ASP A 73 2.14 13.89 -10.35
CA ASP A 73 2.90 14.83 -11.16
C ASP A 73 2.28 15.05 -12.54
N GLU A 74 1.66 14.01 -13.11
CA GLU A 74 0.81 14.03 -14.30
C GLU A 74 -0.64 13.73 -13.88
N PRO A 75 -1.34 14.70 -13.26
CA PRO A 75 -2.66 14.48 -12.72
C PRO A 75 -3.73 14.50 -13.83
N PRO A 76 -4.45 13.38 -14.08
CA PRO A 76 -5.49 13.33 -15.10
C PRO A 76 -6.72 14.18 -14.76
N CYS A 77 -6.87 14.57 -13.48
CA CYS A 77 -8.00 15.35 -12.98
C CYS A 77 -7.85 16.87 -13.12
N VAL A 78 -6.67 17.39 -13.51
CA VAL A 78 -6.46 18.84 -13.67
C VAL A 78 -7.30 19.37 -14.83
N THR A 79 -7.96 20.51 -14.61
CA THR A 79 -8.90 21.08 -15.57
C THR A 79 -8.36 22.41 -16.13
N ALA A 80 -8.68 22.69 -17.40
CA ALA A 80 -8.17 23.89 -18.09
C ALA A 80 -8.69 25.22 -17.50
N ASP A 81 -9.87 25.21 -16.87
CA ASP A 81 -10.48 26.35 -16.17
C ASP A 81 -9.93 26.58 -14.75
N GLY A 82 -9.09 25.65 -14.27
CA GLY A 82 -8.48 25.69 -12.94
C GLY A 82 -9.44 25.35 -11.81
N ALA A 83 -10.55 24.64 -12.06
CA ALA A 83 -11.38 24.03 -11.01
C ALA A 83 -10.61 22.94 -10.26
N VAL A 84 -9.70 22.25 -10.95
CA VAL A 84 -8.65 21.44 -10.34
C VAL A 84 -7.32 21.92 -10.90
N TYR A 85 -6.38 22.26 -10.04
CA TYR A 85 -5.08 22.81 -10.45
C TYR A 85 -3.94 22.19 -9.64
N LYS A 86 -2.74 22.21 -10.23
CA LYS A 86 -1.53 21.75 -9.56
C LYS A 86 -0.73 22.95 -9.10
N ARG A 87 -0.34 22.95 -7.83
CA ARG A 87 0.55 23.95 -7.23
C ARG A 87 2.01 23.65 -7.55
N GLU A 88 2.85 24.67 -7.37
CA GLU A 88 4.30 24.55 -7.53
C GLU A 88 4.91 23.50 -6.60
N ASP A 89 4.44 23.43 -5.36
CA ASP A 89 4.84 22.43 -4.36
C ASP A 89 4.38 20.99 -4.65
N GLY A 90 3.71 20.75 -5.79
CA GLY A 90 3.28 19.44 -6.24
C GLY A 90 1.86 19.06 -5.80
N LEU A 91 1.22 19.82 -4.91
CA LEU A 91 -0.14 19.53 -4.48
C LEU A 91 -1.16 19.81 -5.59
N VAL A 92 -1.92 18.80 -5.96
CA VAL A 92 -3.15 18.94 -6.76
C VAL A 92 -4.31 19.37 -5.85
N ILE A 93 -4.96 20.50 -6.11
CA ILE A 93 -6.04 21.09 -5.30
C ILE A 93 -7.32 21.23 -6.14
N ILE A 94 -8.47 21.03 -5.51
CA ILE A 94 -9.79 21.34 -6.08
C ILE A 94 -10.20 22.69 -5.52
N ASP A 95 -10.44 23.69 -6.38
CA ASP A 95 -10.99 24.99 -5.99
C ASP A 95 -12.48 24.81 -5.63
N PRO A 96 -12.88 25.01 -4.37
CA PRO A 96 -14.26 24.73 -3.94
C PRO A 96 -15.32 25.62 -4.61
N VAL A 97 -14.93 26.80 -5.11
CA VAL A 97 -15.85 27.73 -5.77
C VAL A 97 -16.03 27.33 -7.23
N LYS A 98 -14.94 27.07 -7.95
CA LYS A 98 -14.98 26.70 -9.38
C LYS A 98 -15.48 25.27 -9.62
N ALA A 99 -15.23 24.36 -8.69
CA ALA A 99 -15.65 22.97 -8.80
C ALA A 99 -17.11 22.73 -8.41
N LYS A 100 -17.84 23.77 -7.97
CA LYS A 100 -19.24 23.65 -7.57
C LYS A 100 -20.12 23.19 -8.74
N GLY A 101 -20.98 22.21 -8.50
CA GLY A 101 -21.87 21.59 -9.50
C GLY A 101 -21.17 20.64 -10.49
N ARG A 102 -19.86 20.43 -10.37
CA ARG A 102 -19.05 19.65 -11.32
C ARG A 102 -18.80 18.21 -10.88
N ARG A 103 -19.81 17.35 -11.00
CA ARG A 103 -19.71 15.91 -10.67
C ARG A 103 -18.70 15.16 -11.54
N ASP A 104 -18.40 15.65 -12.74
CA ASP A 104 -17.41 15.06 -13.66
C ASP A 104 -16.01 14.97 -13.06
N ILE A 105 -15.66 15.85 -12.11
CA ILE A 105 -14.36 15.85 -11.44
C ILE A 105 -14.15 14.56 -10.63
N VAL A 106 -15.22 13.94 -10.10
CA VAL A 106 -15.13 12.71 -9.30
C VAL A 106 -14.57 11.55 -10.12
N GLU A 107 -15.09 11.36 -11.33
CA GLU A 107 -14.73 10.26 -12.23
C GLU A 107 -13.35 10.46 -12.88
N SER A 108 -12.78 11.66 -12.79
CA SER A 108 -11.48 11.98 -13.39
C SER A 108 -10.28 11.33 -12.68
N CYS A 109 -10.47 10.81 -11.46
CA CYS A 109 -9.39 10.22 -10.68
C CYS A 109 -9.30 8.70 -10.87
N PRO A 110 -8.24 8.16 -11.50
CA PRO A 110 -8.10 6.71 -11.70
C PRO A 110 -7.85 5.93 -10.41
N TYR A 111 -7.58 6.63 -9.29
CA TYR A 111 -7.42 6.06 -7.95
C TYR A 111 -8.71 6.08 -7.13
N GLY A 112 -9.79 6.71 -7.64
CA GLY A 112 -11.04 6.87 -6.88
C GLY A 112 -10.90 7.72 -5.61
N ALA A 113 -9.92 8.63 -5.57
CA ALA A 113 -9.61 9.43 -4.37
C ALA A 113 -10.47 10.70 -4.22
N ILE A 114 -11.35 10.98 -5.18
CA ILE A 114 -12.25 12.15 -5.17
C ILE A 114 -13.66 11.68 -4.83
N TYR A 115 -14.29 12.40 -3.90
CA TYR A 115 -15.64 12.13 -3.41
C TYR A 115 -16.55 13.31 -3.73
N TRP A 116 -17.83 13.03 -3.91
CA TRP A 116 -18.83 14.06 -4.11
C TRP A 116 -19.49 14.48 -2.78
N ASN A 117 -19.44 15.76 -2.44
CA ASN A 117 -20.18 16.31 -1.30
C ASN A 117 -21.57 16.75 -1.76
N GLU A 118 -22.61 16.03 -1.32
CA GLU A 118 -24.00 16.31 -1.69
C GLU A 118 -24.55 17.61 -1.08
N GLU A 119 -24.09 18.00 0.11
CA GLU A 119 -24.58 19.20 0.80
C GLU A 119 -23.94 20.47 0.22
N ALA A 120 -22.63 20.43 -0.02
CA ALA A 120 -21.89 21.56 -0.57
C ALA A 120 -21.94 21.63 -2.12
N ASP A 121 -22.46 20.60 -2.78
CA ASP A 121 -22.55 20.47 -4.24
C ASP A 121 -21.15 20.60 -4.91
N VAL A 122 -20.13 19.95 -4.33
CA VAL A 122 -18.73 20.09 -4.77
C VAL A 122 -17.93 18.80 -4.62
N ALA A 123 -16.99 18.57 -5.54
CA ALA A 123 -16.02 17.48 -5.44
C ALA A 123 -14.97 17.78 -4.36
N GLN A 124 -14.60 16.77 -3.58
CA GLN A 124 -13.67 16.90 -2.45
C GLN A 124 -12.70 15.71 -2.39
N LYS A 125 -11.51 15.95 -1.84
CA LYS A 125 -10.46 14.95 -1.63
C LYS A 125 -9.43 15.50 -0.66
N CYS A 126 -8.44 14.67 -0.29
CA CYS A 126 -7.27 15.12 0.46
C CYS A 126 -6.63 16.37 -0.18
N THR A 127 -6.32 17.36 0.66
CA THR A 127 -5.67 18.63 0.30
C THR A 127 -4.18 18.64 0.62
N GLY A 128 -3.64 17.53 1.14
CA GLY A 128 -2.27 17.46 1.66
C GLY A 128 -2.04 18.23 2.96
N CYS A 129 -3.11 18.60 3.67
CA CYS A 129 -3.06 19.48 4.85
C CYS A 129 -2.35 20.82 4.56
N VAL A 130 -2.48 21.32 3.33
CA VAL A 130 -1.74 22.51 2.85
C VAL A 130 -1.95 23.73 3.74
N HIS A 131 -3.13 23.89 4.33
CA HIS A 131 -3.42 24.99 5.25
C HIS A 131 -2.53 24.95 6.50
N LEU A 132 -2.29 23.77 7.08
CA LEU A 132 -1.36 23.61 8.22
C LEU A 132 0.09 23.82 7.80
N LEU A 133 0.48 23.29 6.63
CA LEU A 133 1.86 23.43 6.14
C LEU A 133 2.23 24.89 5.86
N GLU A 134 1.28 25.69 5.35
CA GLU A 134 1.46 27.13 5.15
C GLU A 134 1.54 27.90 6.48
N GLU A 135 0.97 27.36 7.56
CA GLU A 135 1.15 27.85 8.93
C GLU A 135 2.47 27.41 9.58
N GLY A 136 3.31 26.66 8.86
CA GLY A 136 4.64 26.23 9.32
C GLY A 136 4.66 24.90 10.04
N TRP A 137 3.60 24.09 9.92
CA TRP A 137 3.62 22.72 10.45
C TRP A 137 4.66 21.87 9.73
N ALA A 138 5.35 21.03 10.51
CA ALA A 138 6.36 20.12 9.98
C ALA A 138 5.77 18.83 9.39
N GLU A 139 4.49 18.55 9.65
CA GLU A 139 3.85 17.28 9.34
C GLU A 139 2.37 17.47 8.94
N THR A 140 1.83 16.49 8.22
CA THR A 140 0.40 16.39 7.94
C THR A 140 -0.32 15.72 9.12
N ARG A 141 -1.65 15.90 9.25
CA ARG A 141 -2.43 15.23 10.31
C ARG A 141 -2.25 13.71 10.31
N CYS A 142 -2.19 13.08 9.13
CA CYS A 142 -2.04 11.64 9.02
C CYS A 142 -0.62 11.12 9.33
N SER A 143 0.43 11.88 9.04
CA SER A 143 1.80 11.50 9.43
C SER A 143 2.04 11.73 10.92
N GLN A 144 1.60 12.87 11.45
CA GLN A 144 1.78 13.24 12.86
C GLN A 144 1.13 12.25 13.82
N VAL A 145 -0.05 11.74 13.49
CA VAL A 145 -0.82 10.83 14.36
C VAL A 145 -0.37 9.37 14.25
N CYS A 146 0.47 9.01 13.26
CA CYS A 146 0.75 7.61 12.95
C CYS A 146 1.61 6.95 14.03
N PRO A 147 1.07 6.01 14.84
CA PRO A 147 1.79 5.46 15.99
C PRO A 147 2.92 4.49 15.59
N THR A 148 2.84 3.91 14.40
CA THR A 148 3.82 2.95 13.90
C THR A 148 4.89 3.58 13.00
N GLY A 149 4.75 4.87 12.66
CA GLY A 149 5.59 5.53 11.66
C GLY A 149 5.37 5.02 10.23
N ALA A 150 4.25 4.35 9.97
CA ALA A 150 3.90 3.85 8.64
C ALA A 150 3.72 4.98 7.61
N ILE A 151 3.21 6.15 8.02
CA ILE A 151 3.01 7.31 7.12
C ILE A 151 4.05 8.37 7.47
N ARG A 152 4.93 8.69 6.52
CA ARG A 152 5.97 9.73 6.66
C ARG A 152 5.70 10.86 5.68
N PHE A 153 5.62 12.08 6.21
CA PHE A 153 5.63 13.29 5.37
C PHE A 153 7.05 13.69 5.02
N ILE A 154 7.28 14.00 3.74
CA ILE A 154 8.59 14.36 3.20
C ILE A 154 8.49 15.63 2.37
N TRP A 155 9.18 16.68 2.83
CA TRP A 155 9.34 17.92 2.11
C TRP A 155 10.71 17.96 1.42
N ALA A 156 10.72 17.56 0.15
CA ALA A 156 11.95 17.28 -0.58
C ALA A 156 11.80 17.65 -2.07
N ASP A 157 12.91 18.00 -2.70
CA ASP A 157 12.95 18.11 -4.16
C ASP A 157 13.00 16.73 -4.84
N ASP A 158 12.90 16.72 -6.17
CA ASP A 158 12.81 15.47 -6.92
C ASP A 158 14.12 14.65 -6.86
N THR A 159 15.28 15.29 -6.63
CA THR A 159 16.57 14.58 -6.47
C THR A 159 16.62 13.88 -5.12
N GLU A 160 16.31 14.62 -4.05
CA GLU A 160 16.21 14.06 -2.68
C GLU A 160 15.21 12.88 -2.65
N MET A 161 14.05 13.01 -3.31
CA MET A 161 13.06 11.93 -3.40
C MET A 161 13.54 10.73 -4.23
N ALA A 162 14.27 10.95 -5.33
CA ALA A 162 14.83 9.86 -6.13
C ALA A 162 15.87 9.05 -5.34
N GLU A 163 16.72 9.73 -4.55
CA GLU A 163 17.67 9.09 -3.65
C GLU A 163 16.97 8.24 -2.58
N MET A 164 15.93 8.76 -1.93
CA MET A 164 15.13 8.00 -0.96
C MET A 164 14.41 6.82 -1.62
N THR A 165 13.88 7.01 -2.83
CA THR A 165 13.20 5.95 -3.61
C THR A 165 14.15 4.79 -3.87
N ALA A 166 15.37 5.07 -4.33
CA ALA A 166 16.38 4.05 -4.57
C ALA A 166 16.88 3.40 -3.28
N ALA A 167 17.10 4.19 -2.22
CA ALA A 167 17.64 3.70 -0.95
C ALA A 167 16.66 2.82 -0.19
N GLU A 168 15.36 3.14 -0.23
CA GLU A 168 14.33 2.43 0.53
C GLU A 168 13.52 1.43 -0.32
N GLY A 169 13.76 1.35 -1.62
CA GLY A 169 13.01 0.49 -2.54
C GLY A 169 11.55 0.89 -2.65
N LEU A 170 11.29 2.20 -2.83
CA LEU A 170 9.93 2.73 -2.86
C LEU A 170 9.29 2.53 -4.23
N GLU A 171 7.99 2.25 -4.23
CA GLU A 171 7.21 1.94 -5.42
C GLU A 171 5.98 2.84 -5.52
N ALA A 172 5.59 3.18 -6.75
CA ALA A 172 4.32 3.86 -7.00
C ALA A 172 3.21 2.82 -7.18
N TYR A 173 2.12 2.95 -6.41
CA TYR A 173 0.93 2.12 -6.61
C TYR A 173 0.31 2.40 -7.98
N ARG A 174 0.01 1.35 -8.76
CA ARG A 174 -0.49 1.43 -10.14
C ARG A 174 0.40 2.27 -11.08
N ALA A 175 1.70 2.01 -11.06
CA ALA A 175 2.68 2.72 -11.87
C ALA A 175 2.35 2.70 -13.39
N GLU A 176 1.65 1.68 -13.87
CA GLU A 176 1.19 1.52 -15.26
C GLU A 176 0.27 2.65 -15.75
N LEU A 177 -0.36 3.41 -14.84
CA LEU A 177 -1.21 4.55 -15.18
C LEU A 177 -0.41 5.78 -15.64
N GLY A 178 0.92 5.81 -15.43
CA GLY A 178 1.78 6.90 -15.89
C GLY A 178 1.54 8.25 -15.19
N THR A 179 0.73 8.32 -14.13
CA THR A 179 0.37 9.58 -13.47
C THR A 179 1.50 10.16 -12.60
N ARG A 180 2.55 9.37 -12.32
CA ARG A 180 3.69 9.75 -11.45
C ARG A 180 3.27 10.24 -10.04
N PRO A 181 2.72 9.36 -9.18
CA PRO A 181 2.32 9.70 -7.81
C PRO A 181 3.43 10.34 -6.96
N ARG A 182 3.06 11.24 -6.04
CA ARG A 182 3.93 11.76 -4.97
C ARG A 182 3.73 11.06 -3.62
N VAL A 183 2.84 10.08 -3.60
CA VAL A 183 2.68 9.11 -2.52
C VAL A 183 3.34 7.82 -2.99
N LEU A 184 4.44 7.45 -2.34
CA LEU A 184 5.20 6.24 -2.64
C LEU A 184 5.06 5.24 -1.50
N TYR A 185 5.14 3.96 -1.84
CA TYR A 185 4.94 2.88 -0.89
C TYR A 185 6.22 2.09 -0.69
N LYS A 186 6.47 1.70 0.56
CA LYS A 186 7.48 0.72 0.93
C LYS A 186 6.79 -0.61 1.22
N ASN A 187 7.44 -1.72 0.86
CA ASN A 187 6.89 -3.07 1.02
C ASN A 187 5.54 -3.25 0.29
N LEU A 188 5.36 -2.61 -0.87
CA LEU A 188 4.11 -2.64 -1.64
C LEU A 188 3.75 -4.06 -2.11
N TYR A 189 4.74 -4.94 -2.26
CA TYR A 189 4.53 -6.37 -2.55
C TYR A 189 3.53 -7.05 -1.59
N ARG A 190 3.43 -6.61 -0.33
CA ARG A 190 2.46 -7.16 0.63
C ARG A 190 1.01 -6.95 0.17
N TRP A 191 0.78 -5.93 -0.64
CA TRP A 191 -0.51 -5.61 -1.23
C TRP A 191 -0.69 -6.25 -2.62
N GLU A 192 0.29 -6.07 -3.50
CA GLU A 192 0.17 -6.44 -4.92
C GLU A 192 0.54 -7.89 -5.25
N LYS A 193 1.43 -8.49 -4.46
CA LYS A 193 1.97 -9.83 -4.69
C LYS A 193 1.30 -10.86 -3.80
N VAL A 194 1.61 -12.12 -4.09
CA VAL A 194 1.12 -13.31 -3.38
C VAL A 194 2.30 -14.07 -2.76
N PHE A 195 1.99 -14.99 -1.85
CA PHE A 195 2.97 -15.87 -1.22
C PHE A 195 2.57 -17.33 -1.35
N VAL A 196 3.55 -18.22 -1.18
CA VAL A 196 3.30 -19.61 -0.84
C VAL A 196 3.85 -19.92 0.54
N ALA A 197 3.07 -20.64 1.34
CA ALA A 197 3.40 -20.96 2.72
C ALA A 197 3.05 -22.42 3.03
N GLY A 198 3.54 -22.92 4.15
CA GLY A 198 3.21 -24.26 4.63
C GLY A 198 3.97 -24.59 5.91
N SER A 199 3.76 -25.81 6.40
CA SER A 199 4.49 -26.37 7.54
C SER A 199 5.23 -27.62 7.08
N VAL A 200 6.40 -27.86 7.65
CA VAL A 200 7.27 -29.00 7.32
C VAL A 200 7.57 -29.77 8.60
N ALA A 201 7.41 -31.09 8.55
CA ALA A 201 7.76 -32.00 9.65
C ALA A 201 8.51 -33.23 9.12
N TYR A 202 9.31 -33.84 9.99
CA TYR A 202 9.98 -35.11 9.71
C TYR A 202 9.00 -36.27 9.94
N ALA A 203 8.82 -37.13 8.94
CA ALA A 203 7.80 -38.19 9.00
C ALA A 203 8.10 -39.29 10.03
N ASP A 204 9.37 -39.51 10.38
CA ASP A 204 9.81 -40.53 11.32
C ASP A 204 9.73 -40.11 12.79
N THR A 205 9.83 -38.81 13.09
CA THR A 205 9.77 -38.28 14.46
C THR A 205 8.52 -37.45 14.77
N ASP A 206 7.79 -37.01 13.74
CA ASP A 206 6.68 -36.03 13.83
C ASP A 206 7.12 -34.67 14.42
N GLU A 207 8.44 -34.41 14.43
CA GLU A 207 9.04 -33.14 14.87
C GLU A 207 8.99 -32.10 13.74
N CYS A 208 8.91 -30.81 14.11
CA CYS A 208 9.01 -29.71 13.17
C CYS A 208 10.38 -29.71 12.47
N ALA A 209 10.39 -29.58 11.15
CA ALA A 209 11.61 -29.60 10.37
C ALA A 209 12.26 -28.21 10.32
N GLU A 210 12.68 -27.70 11.48
CA GLU A 210 13.40 -26.42 11.58
C GLU A 210 14.65 -26.43 10.69
N GLY A 211 14.83 -25.35 9.91
CA GLY A 211 15.94 -25.19 8.99
C GLY A 211 15.80 -25.93 7.66
N ALA A 212 14.68 -26.64 7.41
CA ALA A 212 14.40 -27.20 6.09
C ALA A 212 14.39 -26.07 5.05
N LYS A 213 15.14 -26.26 3.96
CA LYS A 213 15.24 -25.27 2.88
C LYS A 213 14.02 -25.41 1.97
N VAL A 214 13.30 -24.30 1.79
CA VAL A 214 12.22 -24.18 0.82
C VAL A 214 12.68 -23.32 -0.35
N SER A 215 12.53 -23.85 -1.57
CA SER A 215 12.86 -23.14 -2.80
C SER A 215 11.63 -23.08 -3.70
N VAL A 216 11.37 -21.91 -4.28
CA VAL A 216 10.32 -21.69 -5.26
C VAL A 216 10.97 -21.33 -6.58
N THR A 217 10.58 -22.03 -7.64
CA THR A 217 11.08 -21.78 -9.00
C THR A 217 9.95 -21.54 -9.98
N GLN A 218 10.22 -20.73 -11.00
CA GLN A 218 9.32 -20.46 -12.10
C GLN A 218 10.03 -20.81 -13.41
N CYS A 219 9.49 -21.77 -14.16
CA CYS A 219 10.12 -22.24 -15.41
C CYS A 219 11.61 -22.62 -15.24
N GLY A 220 11.98 -23.18 -14.08
CA GLY A 220 13.36 -23.57 -13.74
C GLY A 220 14.27 -22.43 -13.26
N ALA A 221 13.80 -21.18 -13.23
CA ALA A 221 14.52 -20.06 -12.65
C ALA A 221 14.14 -19.86 -11.17
N PRO A 222 15.08 -19.49 -10.27
CA PRO A 222 14.75 -19.17 -8.89
C PRO A 222 13.78 -17.98 -8.79
N ALA A 223 12.71 -18.14 -8.02
CA ALA A 223 11.71 -17.10 -7.76
C ALA A 223 11.71 -16.64 -6.29
N GLY A 224 12.08 -17.53 -5.36
CA GLY A 224 12.22 -17.18 -3.94
C GLY A 224 12.69 -18.36 -3.11
N GLU A 225 13.14 -18.09 -1.89
CA GLU A 225 13.54 -19.11 -0.93
C GLU A 225 13.20 -18.69 0.50
N ALA A 226 13.03 -19.68 1.37
CA ALA A 226 12.84 -19.49 2.80
C ALA A 226 13.43 -20.68 3.57
N LEU A 227 13.62 -20.50 4.86
CA LEU A 227 13.89 -21.60 5.79
C LEU A 227 12.65 -21.81 6.65
N ALA A 228 12.31 -23.07 6.89
CA ALA A 228 11.31 -23.42 7.90
C ALA A 228 11.81 -22.96 9.28
N ASN A 229 10.95 -22.25 10.02
CA ASN A 229 11.27 -21.78 11.38
C ASN A 229 11.16 -22.93 12.41
N ASN A 230 11.26 -22.60 13.69
CA ASN A 230 11.17 -23.56 14.79
C ASN A 230 9.78 -24.22 14.96
N TYR A 231 8.74 -23.69 14.30
CA TYR A 231 7.42 -24.34 14.17
C TYR A 231 7.30 -25.15 12.86
N GLY A 232 8.40 -25.29 12.11
CA GLY A 232 8.40 -25.92 10.79
C GLY A 232 7.73 -25.09 9.71
N GLU A 233 7.33 -23.85 10.00
CA GLU A 233 6.57 -23.01 9.07
C GLU A 233 7.51 -22.23 8.14
N PHE A 234 7.09 -22.06 6.89
CA PHE A 234 7.76 -21.21 5.92
C PHE A 234 6.76 -20.30 5.22
N VAL A 235 7.26 -19.15 4.74
CA VAL A 235 6.55 -18.24 3.83
C VAL A 235 7.55 -17.74 2.79
N VAL A 236 7.26 -17.95 1.51
CA VAL A 236 7.97 -17.33 0.39
C VAL A 236 7.01 -16.33 -0.26
N ASP A 237 7.23 -15.05 0.01
CA ASP A 237 6.38 -13.92 -0.41
C ASP A 237 6.96 -13.19 -1.64
N GLY A 238 6.21 -12.23 -2.18
CA GLY A 238 6.64 -11.42 -3.33
C GLY A 238 6.53 -12.13 -4.68
N LEU A 239 5.73 -13.19 -4.76
CA LEU A 239 5.48 -13.95 -6.00
C LEU A 239 4.41 -13.26 -6.85
N GLU A 240 4.49 -13.45 -8.17
CA GLU A 240 3.55 -12.85 -9.11
C GLU A 240 2.19 -13.58 -9.07
N PRO A 241 1.07 -12.85 -8.92
CA PRO A 241 -0.25 -13.45 -9.03
C PRO A 241 -0.53 -13.95 -10.46
N GLY A 242 -1.29 -15.03 -10.58
CA GLY A 242 -1.64 -15.69 -11.85
C GLY A 242 -0.51 -16.50 -12.48
N ALA A 243 0.65 -16.61 -11.80
CA ALA A 243 1.78 -17.41 -12.26
C ALA A 243 1.76 -18.84 -11.67
N SER A 244 2.46 -19.75 -12.35
CA SER A 244 2.67 -21.13 -11.89
C SER A 244 4.14 -21.36 -11.51
N TYR A 245 4.32 -22.03 -10.39
CA TYR A 245 5.60 -22.27 -9.73
C TYR A 245 5.78 -23.76 -9.40
N GLU A 246 7.02 -24.16 -9.15
CA GLU A 246 7.37 -25.40 -8.43
C GLU A 246 7.94 -25.02 -7.06
N VAL A 247 7.39 -25.61 -6.01
CA VAL A 247 7.87 -25.48 -4.63
C VAL A 247 8.58 -26.77 -4.26
N SER A 248 9.79 -26.69 -3.73
CA SER A 248 10.52 -27.84 -3.22
C SER A 248 11.08 -27.62 -1.83
N VAL A 249 11.13 -28.70 -1.03
CA VAL A 249 11.61 -28.70 0.34
C VAL A 249 12.70 -29.75 0.50
N GLU A 250 13.81 -29.35 1.10
CA GLU A 250 15.00 -30.18 1.30
C GLU A 250 15.50 -30.07 2.75
N ALA A 251 15.85 -31.21 3.34
CA ALA A 251 16.46 -31.30 4.67
C ALA A 251 17.51 -32.41 4.70
N LEU A 252 18.55 -32.26 5.53
CA LEU A 252 19.65 -33.22 5.58
C LEU A 252 19.19 -34.60 6.05
N GLY A 253 19.42 -35.64 5.25
CA GLY A 253 19.03 -37.01 5.56
C GLY A 253 17.57 -37.36 5.21
N TYR A 254 16.89 -36.48 4.47
CA TYR A 254 15.51 -36.67 4.01
C TYR A 254 15.41 -36.49 2.50
N GLU A 255 14.43 -37.19 1.91
CA GLU A 255 14.14 -37.11 0.48
C GLU A 255 13.62 -35.71 0.11
N ARG A 256 14.03 -35.20 -1.06
CA ARG A 256 13.50 -33.94 -1.61
C ARG A 256 12.02 -34.08 -1.91
N TRP A 257 11.21 -33.19 -1.34
CA TRP A 257 9.80 -33.04 -1.70
C TRP A 257 9.64 -31.92 -2.73
N ALA A 258 8.74 -32.10 -3.70
CA ALA A 258 8.41 -31.04 -4.66
C ALA A 258 6.95 -31.15 -5.12
N ALA A 259 6.29 -30.00 -5.35
CA ALA A 259 4.95 -29.93 -5.91
C ALA A 259 4.73 -28.62 -6.69
N PRO A 260 3.86 -28.62 -7.72
CA PRO A 260 3.47 -27.41 -8.41
C PRO A 260 2.55 -26.54 -7.54
N ALA A 261 2.60 -25.22 -7.75
CA ALA A 261 1.71 -24.25 -7.13
C ALA A 261 1.32 -23.17 -8.15
N THR A 262 0.04 -23.05 -8.46
CA THR A 262 -0.51 -21.93 -9.25
C THR A 262 -1.12 -20.92 -8.28
N LEU A 263 -0.67 -19.67 -8.35
CA LEU A 263 -0.96 -18.66 -7.33
C LEU A 263 -1.82 -17.54 -7.91
N ASP A 264 -3.13 -17.75 -8.04
CA ASP A 264 -4.06 -16.63 -8.30
C ASP A 264 -4.22 -15.74 -7.04
N ASP A 265 -4.10 -16.35 -5.86
CA ASP A 265 -3.99 -15.72 -4.55
C ASP A 265 -2.89 -16.44 -3.76
N SER A 266 -2.52 -15.90 -2.59
CA SER A 266 -1.58 -16.57 -1.68
C SER A 266 -2.10 -17.95 -1.28
N LEU A 267 -1.19 -18.93 -1.22
CA LEU A 267 -1.52 -20.35 -1.00
C LEU A 267 -0.81 -20.90 0.24
N THR A 268 -1.57 -21.58 1.10
CA THR A 268 -1.02 -22.41 2.18
C THR A 268 -1.08 -23.90 1.79
N MET A 269 0.08 -24.53 1.57
CA MET A 269 0.21 -25.93 1.11
C MET A 269 -0.08 -26.98 2.19
N GLY A 270 -0.37 -26.55 3.42
CA GLY A 270 -0.59 -27.44 4.56
C GLY A 270 0.69 -28.06 5.11
N LEU A 271 0.56 -29.24 5.70
CA LEU A 271 1.68 -29.97 6.31
C LEU A 271 2.38 -30.87 5.29
N ILE A 272 3.66 -30.64 5.08
CA ILE A 272 4.57 -31.45 4.27
C ILE A 272 5.37 -32.36 5.19
N LYS A 273 5.22 -33.68 5.02
CA LYS A 273 5.97 -34.69 5.79
C LYS A 273 7.14 -35.23 4.98
N LEU A 274 8.36 -34.87 5.35
CA LEU A 274 9.59 -35.33 4.70
C LEU A 274 9.90 -36.78 5.06
N GLN A 275 10.14 -37.62 4.06
CA GLN A 275 10.50 -39.03 4.25
C GLN A 275 12.02 -39.17 4.43
N LYS A 276 12.44 -40.10 5.28
CA LYS A 276 13.86 -40.39 5.51
C LYS A 276 14.47 -41.05 4.27
N SER A 277 15.65 -40.59 3.84
CA SER A 277 16.40 -41.16 2.70
C SER A 277 17.04 -42.52 2.99
#